data_AF-D5G563-F1
#
_entry.id   AF-D5G563-F1
#
_cell.length_a   1.000
_cell.length_b   1.000
_cell.length_c   1.000
_cell.angle_alpha   90.00
_cell.angle_beta   90.00
_cell.angle_gamma   90.00
#
_symmetry.space_group_name_H-M   'P 1'
#
loop_
_entity.id
_entity.type
_entity.pdbx_description
1 polymer ?
#
loop_
_entity_poly.entity_id
_entity_poly.type
_entity_poly.pdbx_seq_one_letter_code
_entity_poly.pdbx_strand_id
1 'polypeptide(L)'
;MDFDLLRDVPQRNRPAPYPFFLWGGVVPPRLLSADLGGNRHPQPHHHQHQQILDKTIGTKLIMATTSIVKSLYRRSLKLSLDWCIRRDVWRPQALNIRELFEANRDVREPRQLRVILQEAEEALERWKHPDPYTAPTAPGGSKYERNLPCPILDPPAPLH
;
A
#
# COMPACT_ATOMS: atom_id res chain seq x y z
N MET A 1 -18.13 27.36 -11.64
CA MET A 1 -17.01 27.30 -12.61
C MET A 1 -17.20 26.01 -13.37
N ASP A 2 -17.94 26.11 -14.47
CA ASP A 2 -18.57 25.01 -15.19
C ASP A 2 -17.55 24.12 -15.91
N PHE A 3 -17.73 22.81 -15.77
CA PHE A 3 -16.81 21.76 -16.23
C PHE A 3 -17.00 21.38 -17.71
N ASP A 4 -17.70 22.20 -18.51
CA ASP A 4 -18.04 21.92 -19.91
C ASP A 4 -17.16 22.64 -20.96
N LEU A 5 -16.12 23.36 -20.54
CA LEU A 5 -15.25 24.13 -21.44
C LEU A 5 -13.87 23.50 -21.73
N LEU A 6 -13.75 22.16 -21.71
CA LEU A 6 -12.52 21.48 -22.17
C LEU A 6 -12.77 20.26 -23.06
N ARG A 7 -13.91 20.24 -23.77
CA ARG A 7 -14.15 19.37 -24.91
C ARG A 7 -13.76 20.14 -26.18
N ASP A 8 -12.46 20.36 -26.41
CA ASP A 8 -11.86 20.67 -27.74
C ASP A 8 -10.34 20.93 -27.65
N VAL A 9 -9.58 19.94 -27.17
CA VAL A 9 -8.10 19.96 -27.27
C VAL A 9 -7.67 18.96 -28.36
N PRO A 10 -6.92 19.40 -29.40
CA PRO A 10 -6.55 18.55 -30.53
C PRO A 10 -5.65 17.37 -30.12
N GLN A 11 -5.92 16.22 -30.75
CA GLN A 11 -5.54 14.85 -30.39
C GLN A 11 -4.03 14.50 -30.29
N ARG A 12 -3.12 15.46 -30.44
CA ARG A 12 -1.66 15.18 -30.49
C ARG A 12 -0.95 15.16 -29.13
N ASN A 13 -1.58 15.66 -28.05
CA ASN A 13 -1.00 15.74 -26.71
C ASN A 13 -1.98 15.27 -25.61
N ARG A 14 -2.69 14.15 -25.81
CA ARG A 14 -3.40 13.51 -24.68
C ARG A 14 -2.39 12.73 -23.83
N PRO A 15 -2.14 13.06 -22.56
CA PRO A 15 -1.62 12.07 -21.63
C PRO A 15 -2.64 10.92 -21.54
N ALA A 16 -2.15 9.68 -21.51
CA ALA A 16 -3.00 8.49 -21.34
C ALA A 16 -4.00 8.70 -20.18
N PRO A 17 -5.25 8.21 -20.30
CA PRO A 17 -6.27 8.43 -19.28
C PRO A 17 -5.81 7.89 -17.93
N TYR A 18 -5.54 8.79 -16.98
CA TYR A 18 -5.09 8.45 -15.64
C TYR A 18 -6.18 7.65 -14.90
N PRO A 19 -5.87 6.47 -14.35
CA PRO A 19 -6.89 5.53 -13.92
C PRO A 19 -7.10 5.56 -12.40
N PHE A 20 -7.69 6.62 -11.82
CA PHE A 20 -7.95 6.63 -10.37
C PHE A 20 -9.21 7.35 -9.87
N PHE A 21 -10.15 7.77 -10.73
CA PHE A 21 -11.38 8.44 -10.26
C PHE A 21 -12.63 7.68 -10.69
N LEU A 22 -13.01 6.65 -9.91
CA LEU A 22 -14.35 6.05 -9.89
C LEU A 22 -14.47 5.07 -8.70
N TRP A 23 -14.56 5.59 -7.47
CA TRP A 23 -15.31 4.93 -6.39
C TRP A 23 -15.64 5.92 -5.27
N GLY A 24 -16.77 6.61 -5.43
CA GLY A 24 -17.48 7.25 -4.34
C GLY A 24 -18.53 6.27 -3.82
N GLY A 25 -18.49 5.95 -2.53
CA GLY A 25 -19.40 4.96 -1.94
C GLY A 25 -19.30 4.89 -0.43
N VAL A 26 -19.75 5.94 0.25
CA VAL A 26 -19.93 6.01 1.70
C VAL A 26 -21.02 5.02 2.14
N VAL A 27 -20.73 4.12 3.09
CA VAL A 27 -21.73 3.25 3.72
C VAL A 27 -21.87 3.60 5.21
N PRO A 28 -23.03 4.08 5.69
CA PRO A 28 -23.26 4.39 7.12
C PRO A 28 -23.60 3.14 7.96
N PRO A 29 -23.35 3.18 9.29
CA PRO A 29 -23.66 2.09 10.22
C PRO A 29 -25.14 2.10 10.64
N ARG A 30 -25.77 0.92 10.69
CA ARG A 30 -27.17 0.75 11.14
C ARG A 30 -27.22 0.31 12.61
N LEU A 31 -27.96 1.07 13.41
CA LEU A 31 -28.27 0.87 14.82
C LEU A 31 -29.48 -0.08 15.04
N LEU A 32 -29.66 -0.47 16.31
CA LEU A 32 -30.75 -1.24 16.97
C LEU A 32 -30.56 -2.77 16.97
N SER A 33 -30.58 -3.48 18.10
CA SER A 33 -31.56 -3.36 19.20
C SER A 33 -31.01 -3.78 20.57
N ALA A 34 -31.60 -3.18 21.60
CA ALA A 34 -31.58 -3.65 22.98
C ALA A 34 -32.35 -4.97 23.11
N ASP A 35 -31.90 -5.86 23.99
CA ASP A 35 -32.82 -6.46 24.96
C ASP A 35 -32.10 -7.01 26.20
N LEU A 36 -32.92 -7.20 27.23
CA LEU A 36 -32.71 -7.27 28.66
C LEU A 36 -31.94 -8.49 29.20
N GLY A 37 -31.27 -8.25 30.35
CA GLY A 37 -31.47 -9.04 31.57
C GLY A 37 -30.77 -10.39 31.69
N GLY A 38 -29.82 -10.52 32.63
CA GLY A 38 -29.32 -11.83 33.06
C GLY A 38 -28.07 -11.76 33.93
N ASN A 39 -28.23 -11.32 35.17
CA ASN A 39 -27.19 -11.27 36.19
C ASN A 39 -26.63 -12.69 36.44
N ARG A 40 -25.36 -12.94 36.09
CA ARG A 40 -24.63 -14.16 36.46
C ARG A 40 -23.29 -13.80 37.11
N HIS A 41 -23.31 -13.87 38.44
CA HIS A 41 -22.28 -14.41 39.33
C HIS A 41 -20.80 -14.29 38.89
N PRO A 42 -19.95 -13.47 39.55
CA PRO A 42 -18.53 -13.43 39.26
C PRO A 42 -17.79 -14.52 40.07
N GLN A 43 -17.16 -15.46 39.36
CA GLN A 43 -16.11 -16.34 39.89
C GLN A 43 -14.76 -15.81 39.38
N PRO A 44 -13.74 -15.56 40.22
CA PRO A 44 -12.42 -15.19 39.73
C PRO A 44 -11.58 -16.44 39.41
N HIS A 45 -10.36 -16.22 38.91
CA HIS A 45 -9.25 -17.18 38.81
C HIS A 45 -9.36 -18.34 37.78
N HIS A 46 -9.33 -18.01 36.47
CA HIS A 46 -8.53 -18.73 35.43
C HIS A 46 -8.48 -17.97 34.07
N HIS A 47 -8.72 -16.65 34.05
CA HIS A 47 -8.91 -15.87 32.81
C HIS A 47 -7.64 -15.21 32.24
N GLN A 48 -6.50 -15.25 32.95
CA GLN A 48 -5.31 -14.49 32.56
C GLN A 48 -4.55 -15.09 31.36
N HIS A 49 -4.59 -16.42 31.18
CA HIS A 49 -3.75 -17.11 30.19
C HIS A 49 -4.30 -16.97 28.75
N GLN A 50 -5.62 -16.95 28.56
CA GLN A 50 -6.23 -16.80 27.24
C GLN A 50 -6.12 -15.36 26.71
N GLN A 51 -6.20 -14.34 27.58
CA GLN A 51 -6.08 -12.93 27.19
C GLN A 51 -4.70 -12.55 26.61
N ILE A 52 -3.63 -13.26 27.00
CA ILE A 52 -2.28 -13.02 26.51
C ILE A 52 -2.14 -13.54 25.07
N LEU A 53 -2.71 -14.71 24.76
CA LEU A 53 -2.62 -15.33 23.43
C LEU A 53 -3.40 -14.51 22.39
N ASP A 54 -4.60 -14.03 22.70
CA ASP A 54 -5.42 -13.22 21.78
C ASP A 54 -4.78 -11.84 21.50
N LYS A 55 -4.15 -11.22 22.51
CA LYS A 55 -3.45 -9.95 22.35
C LYS A 55 -2.15 -10.09 21.53
N THR A 56 -1.48 -11.24 21.63
CA THR A 56 -0.26 -11.54 20.87
C THR A 56 -0.58 -11.87 19.40
N ILE A 57 -1.68 -12.58 19.15
CA ILE A 57 -2.16 -12.88 17.79
C ILE A 57 -2.65 -11.61 17.08
N GLY A 58 -3.42 -10.76 17.78
CA GLY A 58 -3.88 -9.48 17.24
C GLY A 58 -2.75 -8.55 16.85
N THR A 59 -1.72 -8.41 17.69
CA THR A 59 -0.55 -7.56 17.41
C THR A 59 0.33 -8.08 16.27
N LYS A 60 0.52 -9.41 16.15
CA LYS A 60 1.21 -10.02 15.00
C LYS A 60 0.49 -9.74 13.68
N LEU A 61 -0.84 -9.85 13.65
CA LEU A 61 -1.64 -9.57 12.45
C LEU A 61 -1.58 -8.09 12.05
N ILE A 62 -1.61 -7.18 13.03
CA ILE A 62 -1.51 -5.73 12.80
C ILE A 62 -0.12 -5.33 12.28
N MET A 63 0.96 -5.91 12.82
CA MET A 63 2.32 -5.64 12.34
C MET A 63 2.53 -6.15 10.91
N ALA A 64 2.01 -7.34 10.59
CA ALA A 64 2.07 -7.91 9.25
C ALA A 64 1.25 -7.08 8.23
N THR A 65 0.05 -6.63 8.61
CA THR A 65 -0.79 -5.79 7.74
C THR A 65 -0.17 -4.40 7.52
N THR A 66 0.42 -3.80 8.55
CA THR A 66 1.08 -2.49 8.42
C THR A 66 2.27 -2.53 7.45
N SER A 67 3.09 -3.59 7.49
CA SER A 67 4.22 -3.73 6.56
C SER A 67 3.75 -3.97 5.12
N ILE A 68 2.68 -4.75 4.93
CA ILE A 68 2.02 -4.97 3.64
C ILE A 68 1.48 -3.66 3.07
N VAL A 69 0.72 -2.89 3.86
CA VAL A 69 0.15 -1.59 3.44
C VAL A 69 1.27 -0.60 3.09
N LYS A 70 2.34 -0.52 3.90
CA LYS A 70 3.51 0.32 3.60
C LYS A 70 4.23 -0.13 2.32
N SER A 71 4.28 -1.42 2.04
CA SER A 71 4.83 -1.94 0.79
C SER A 71 3.96 -1.56 -0.41
N LEU A 72 2.65 -1.75 -0.29
CA LEU A 72 1.66 -1.39 -1.30
C LEU A 72 1.71 0.10 -1.64
N TYR A 73 1.75 0.97 -0.63
CA TYR A 73 1.86 2.42 -0.80
C TYR A 73 3.16 2.85 -1.51
N ARG A 74 4.30 2.24 -1.16
CA ARG A 74 5.57 2.53 -1.86
C ARG A 74 5.51 2.10 -3.33
N ARG A 75 4.92 0.93 -3.60
CA ARG A 75 4.76 0.41 -4.95
C ARG A 75 3.80 1.26 -5.79
N SER A 76 2.68 1.72 -5.21
CA SER A 76 1.74 2.60 -5.92
C SER A 76 2.36 3.94 -6.29
N LEU A 77 3.10 4.57 -5.39
CA LEU A 77 3.85 5.79 -5.70
C LEU A 77 4.90 5.55 -6.78
N LYS A 78 5.67 4.44 -6.70
CA LYS A 78 6.67 4.10 -7.70
C LYS A 78 6.04 3.87 -9.08
N LEU A 79 4.93 3.13 -9.16
CA LEU A 79 4.20 2.87 -10.40
C LEU A 79 3.67 4.17 -11.01
N SER A 80 3.10 5.07 -10.20
CA SER A 80 2.64 6.37 -10.70
C SER A 80 3.79 7.22 -11.25
N LEU A 81 4.98 7.10 -10.66
CA LEU A 81 6.19 7.79 -11.11
C LEU A 81 6.76 7.22 -12.42
N ASP A 82 6.61 5.90 -12.63
CA ASP A 82 7.06 5.22 -13.84
C ASP A 82 6.30 5.71 -15.08
N TRP A 83 5.01 6.03 -14.92
CA TRP A 83 4.21 6.64 -16.00
C TRP A 83 4.41 8.16 -16.13
N CYS A 84 4.66 8.87 -15.02
CA CYS A 84 4.74 10.33 -15.01
C CYS A 84 6.16 10.84 -14.73
N ILE A 85 6.89 11.15 -15.80
CA ILE A 85 8.25 11.69 -15.70
C ILE A 85 8.24 13.09 -15.05
N ARG A 86 7.27 13.96 -15.40
CA ARG A 86 7.26 15.35 -14.93
C ARG A 86 6.75 15.46 -13.49
N ARG A 87 7.49 16.17 -12.64
CA ARG A 87 7.23 16.24 -11.18
C ARG A 87 6.13 17.22 -10.78
N ASP A 88 5.88 18.23 -11.58
CA ASP A 88 4.74 19.15 -11.47
C ASP A 88 3.41 18.40 -11.56
N VAL A 89 3.29 17.47 -12.52
CA VAL A 89 2.09 16.65 -12.71
C VAL A 89 2.02 15.48 -11.71
N TRP A 90 3.15 14.89 -11.35
CA TRP A 90 3.16 13.74 -10.46
C TRP A 90 2.80 14.08 -9.00
N ARG A 91 3.20 15.25 -8.49
CA ARG A 91 2.91 15.67 -7.10
C ARG A 91 1.42 15.63 -6.73
N PRO A 92 0.48 16.24 -7.51
CA PRO A 92 -0.95 16.14 -7.19
C PRO A 92 -1.47 14.70 -7.27
N GLN A 93 -0.94 13.87 -8.19
CA GLN A 93 -1.30 12.45 -8.26
C GLN A 93 -0.88 11.69 -7.01
N ALA A 94 0.32 11.96 -6.50
CA ALA A 94 0.81 11.36 -5.26
C ALA A 94 -0.05 11.74 -4.05
N LEU A 95 -0.58 12.96 -4.01
CA LEU A 95 -1.53 13.39 -2.98
C LEU A 95 -2.85 12.60 -3.07
N ASN A 96 -3.40 12.44 -4.27
CA ASN A 96 -4.61 11.62 -4.46
C ASN A 96 -4.39 10.17 -3.97
N ILE A 97 -3.23 9.57 -4.29
CA ILE A 97 -2.88 8.23 -3.79
C ILE A 97 -2.85 8.22 -2.26
N ARG A 98 -2.28 9.26 -1.62
CA ARG A 98 -2.29 9.36 -0.17
C ARG A 98 -3.71 9.45 0.40
N GLU A 99 -4.56 10.29 -0.19
CA GLU A 99 -5.95 10.45 0.24
C GLU A 99 -6.74 9.13 0.19
N LEU A 100 -6.55 8.33 -0.85
CA LEU A 100 -7.15 6.99 -0.96
C LEU A 100 -6.74 6.06 0.18
N PHE A 101 -5.46 6.10 0.60
CA PHE A 101 -4.98 5.31 1.72
C PHE A 101 -5.48 5.84 3.07
N GLU A 102 -5.52 7.16 3.26
CA GLU A 102 -6.05 7.77 4.49
C GLU A 102 -7.55 7.50 4.66
N ALA A 103 -8.33 7.50 3.57
CA ALA A 103 -9.75 7.17 3.59
C ALA A 103 -10.04 5.74 4.09
N ASN A 104 -9.09 4.81 3.90
CA ASN A 104 -9.22 3.40 4.27
C ASN A 104 -8.42 3.04 5.54
N ARG A 105 -7.87 4.03 6.26
CA ARG A 105 -6.98 3.81 7.40
C ARG A 105 -7.67 3.12 8.58
N ASP A 106 -8.94 3.45 8.82
CA ASP A 106 -9.68 3.05 10.03
C ASP A 106 -10.53 1.78 9.83
N VAL A 107 -10.29 1.01 8.78
CA VAL A 107 -10.98 -0.28 8.53
C VAL A 107 -10.49 -1.34 9.52
N ARG A 108 -11.37 -1.78 10.42
CA ARG A 108 -11.05 -2.75 11.48
C ARG A 108 -11.43 -4.20 11.14
N GLU A 109 -12.36 -4.39 10.21
CA GLU A 109 -12.86 -5.70 9.83
C GLU A 109 -11.83 -6.42 8.93
N PRO A 110 -11.26 -7.56 9.34
CA PRO A 110 -10.20 -8.23 8.60
C PRO A 110 -10.66 -8.75 7.23
N ARG A 111 -11.94 -9.12 7.08
CA ARG A 111 -12.48 -9.55 5.77
C ARG A 111 -12.51 -8.40 4.77
N GLN A 112 -12.97 -7.23 5.19
CA GLN A 112 -13.00 -6.02 4.36
C GLN A 112 -11.58 -5.59 3.97
N LEU A 113 -10.64 -5.61 4.94
CA LEU A 113 -9.25 -5.28 4.67
C LEU A 113 -8.64 -6.17 3.58
N ARG A 114 -8.93 -7.48 3.59
CA ARG A 114 -8.44 -8.41 2.57
C ARG A 114 -8.98 -8.08 1.18
N VAL A 115 -10.26 -7.73 1.08
CA VAL A 115 -10.89 -7.34 -0.20
C VAL A 115 -10.22 -6.07 -0.74
N ILE A 116 -10.09 -5.03 0.07
CA ILE A 116 -9.47 -3.76 -0.33
C ILE A 116 -8.02 -3.97 -0.78
N LEU A 117 -7.24 -4.78 -0.04
CA LEU A 117 -5.87 -5.09 -0.40
C LEU A 117 -5.78 -5.87 -1.73
N GLN A 118 -6.70 -6.80 -1.95
CA GLN A 118 -6.74 -7.58 -3.18
C GLN A 118 -7.11 -6.69 -4.38
N GLU A 119 -8.14 -5.86 -4.27
CA GLU A 119 -8.53 -4.90 -5.31
C GLU A 119 -7.38 -3.94 -5.65
N ALA A 120 -6.65 -3.46 -4.64
CA ALA A 120 -5.50 -2.60 -4.85
C ALA A 120 -4.33 -3.33 -5.55
N GLU A 121 -4.10 -4.60 -5.24
CA GLU A 121 -3.07 -5.41 -5.91
C GLU A 121 -3.43 -5.69 -7.38
N GLU A 122 -4.69 -6.00 -7.65
CA GLU A 122 -5.22 -6.17 -9.02
C GLU A 122 -5.09 -4.88 -9.83
N ALA A 123 -5.36 -3.72 -9.21
CA ALA A 123 -5.14 -2.43 -9.84
C ALA A 123 -3.66 -2.20 -10.16
N LEU A 124 -2.74 -2.51 -9.24
CA LEU A 124 -1.30 -2.34 -9.50
C LEU A 124 -0.82 -3.23 -10.64
N GLU A 125 -1.26 -4.49 -10.69
CA GLU A 125 -0.82 -5.41 -11.73
C GLU A 125 -1.37 -5.00 -13.10
N ARG A 126 -2.63 -4.58 -13.17
CA ARG A 126 -3.27 -4.10 -14.39
C ARG A 126 -2.56 -2.89 -15.01
N TRP A 127 -2.05 -1.99 -14.18
CA TRP A 127 -1.48 -0.70 -14.61
C TRP A 127 0.04 -0.67 -14.56
N LYS A 128 0.68 -1.82 -14.44
CA LYS A 128 2.14 -1.95 -14.40
C LYS A 128 2.75 -1.43 -15.70
N HIS A 129 3.79 -0.60 -15.57
CA HIS A 129 4.54 -0.12 -16.72
C HIS A 129 5.34 -1.29 -17.34
N PRO A 130 5.35 -1.47 -18.68
CA PRO A 130 6.07 -2.58 -19.32
C PRO A 130 7.60 -2.50 -19.14
N ASP A 131 8.15 -1.30 -19.02
CA ASP A 131 9.58 -1.06 -18.79
C ASP A 131 9.79 -0.09 -17.62
N PRO A 132 9.71 -0.54 -16.36
CA PRO A 132 9.74 0.34 -15.19
C PRO A 132 11.15 0.92 -14.95
N TYR A 133 11.22 2.16 -14.45
CA TYR A 133 12.50 2.78 -14.15
C TYR A 133 13.25 2.00 -13.07
N THR A 134 14.48 1.59 -13.39
CA THR A 134 15.39 0.91 -12.46
C THR A 134 16.62 1.78 -12.24
N ALA A 135 17.00 1.97 -10.97
CA ALA A 135 18.19 2.76 -10.65
C ALA A 135 19.44 2.11 -11.27
N PRO A 136 20.39 2.88 -11.83
CA PRO A 136 21.50 2.29 -12.59
C PRO A 136 22.31 1.24 -11.84
N THR A 137 22.48 1.39 -10.53
CA THR A 137 23.27 0.48 -9.69
C THR A 137 22.44 -0.63 -9.03
N ALA A 138 21.11 -0.56 -9.10
CA ALA A 138 20.25 -1.61 -8.57
C ALA A 138 20.30 -2.85 -9.48
N PRO A 139 19.92 -4.04 -8.99
CA PRO A 139 19.78 -5.23 -9.82
C PRO A 139 18.90 -4.94 -11.04
N GLY A 140 19.38 -5.30 -12.23
CA GLY A 140 18.71 -5.01 -13.51
C GLY A 140 18.91 -3.59 -14.06
N GLY A 141 19.69 -2.74 -13.38
CA GLY A 141 20.08 -1.42 -13.85
C GLY A 141 21.27 -1.43 -14.82
N SER A 142 21.45 -0.36 -15.58
CA SER A 142 22.48 -0.25 -16.63
C SER A 142 23.94 -0.24 -16.13
N LYS A 143 24.16 -0.01 -14.82
CA LYS A 143 25.48 0.01 -14.16
C LYS A 143 25.61 -1.13 -13.13
N TYR A 144 24.66 -2.07 -13.09
CA TYR A 144 24.71 -3.20 -12.18
C TYR A 144 25.95 -4.06 -12.50
N GLU A 145 26.69 -4.47 -11.45
CA GLU A 145 27.89 -5.33 -11.52
C GLU A 145 29.03 -4.83 -12.43
N ARG A 146 28.99 -3.58 -12.90
CA ARG A 146 30.02 -3.03 -13.80
C ARG A 146 31.41 -2.96 -13.17
N ASN A 147 31.49 -2.75 -11.85
CA ASN A 147 32.73 -2.55 -11.10
C ASN A 147 32.75 -3.41 -9.81
N LEU A 148 32.62 -4.74 -9.93
CA LEU A 148 32.78 -5.63 -8.78
C LEU A 148 34.25 -5.65 -8.34
N PRO A 149 34.56 -5.54 -7.03
CA PRO A 149 35.92 -5.77 -6.56
C PRO A 149 36.33 -7.21 -6.88
N CYS A 150 37.59 -7.44 -7.23
CA CYS A 150 38.09 -8.79 -7.41
C CYS A 150 37.92 -9.59 -6.10
N PRO A 151 37.54 -10.87 -6.18
CA PRO A 151 37.57 -11.74 -5.01
C PRO A 151 38.99 -11.79 -4.42
N ILE A 152 39.09 -11.69 -3.10
CA ILE A 152 40.36 -11.89 -2.41
C ILE A 152 40.66 -13.38 -2.45
N LEU A 153 41.66 -13.78 -3.25
CA LEU A 153 42.11 -15.16 -3.36
C LEU A 153 43.25 -15.48 -2.38
N ASP A 154 43.97 -14.45 -1.94
CA ASP A 154 45.14 -14.62 -1.10
C ASP A 154 44.75 -14.86 0.37
N PRO A 155 45.44 -15.79 1.07
CA PRO A 155 45.25 -15.95 2.50
C PRO A 155 45.72 -14.68 3.24
N PRO A 156 45.15 -14.37 4.42
CA PRO A 156 45.57 -13.22 5.21
C PRO A 156 47.07 -13.30 5.56
N ALA A 157 47.74 -12.16 5.59
CA ALA A 157 49.16 -12.08 5.92
C ALA A 157 49.44 -12.67 7.32
N PRO A 158 50.56 -13.40 7.51
CA PRO A 158 50.90 -13.94 8.83
C PRO A 158 51.12 -12.81 9.84
N LEU A 159 50.57 -12.97 11.05
CA LEU A 159 50.79 -12.07 12.16
C LEU A 159 52.21 -12.29 12.72
N HIS A 160 53.00 -11.21 12.83
CA HIS A 160 54.35 -11.19 13.39
C HIS A 160 54.36 -11.29 14.92
#